data_AF-A0A9D5PYN3-F1
#
_entry.id   AF-A0A9D5PYN3-F1
#
_cell.length_a   1.000
_cell.length_b   1.000
_cell.length_c   1.000
_cell.angle_alpha   90.00
_cell.angle_beta   90.00
_cell.angle_gamma   90.00
#
_symmetry.space_group_name_H-M   'P 1'
#
loop_
_entity.id
_entity.type
_entity.pdbx_description
1 polymer ?
#
loop_
_entity_poly.entity_id
_entity_poly.type
_entity_poly.pdbx_seq_one_letter_code
_entity_poly.pdbx_strand_id
1 'polypeptide(L)'
;MTTYATCSLCCESYPTDDLIEYEGRLLCRACYDEQTSADHTIHEYYYKPSPIFFGEGLRYFGVELEVDASGKNDDNAEQIIDIANACDEHIYCKHDGSLDDGFEIVTHPMTLAYHQQNLPWSDILYELHELGYLSHQANTCGLHIHVNRDSLGETSYAQDSCIARILYFFEKHWDELLKFS
;
A
#
# COMPACT_ATOMS: atom_id res chain seq x y z
N MET A 1 -33.49 -12.86 -13.46
CA MET A 1 -33.55 -13.14 -12.01
C MET A 1 -32.12 -13.31 -11.56
N THR A 2 -31.63 -12.47 -10.64
CA THR A 2 -30.30 -12.63 -10.08
C THR A 2 -30.30 -13.85 -9.17
N THR A 3 -29.47 -14.84 -9.47
CA THR A 3 -29.28 -16.01 -8.61
C THR A 3 -28.28 -15.65 -7.52
N TYR A 4 -28.47 -16.22 -6.32
CA TYR A 4 -27.59 -16.01 -5.18
C TYR A 4 -26.99 -17.36 -4.76
N ALA A 5 -25.76 -17.32 -4.31
CA ALA A 5 -25.07 -18.45 -3.70
C ALA A 5 -24.24 -17.99 -2.50
N THR A 6 -23.82 -18.94 -1.68
CA THR A 6 -23.14 -18.65 -0.42
C THR A 6 -21.64 -18.83 -0.59
N CYS A 7 -20.85 -17.89 -0.06
CA CYS A 7 -19.40 -18.05 0.03
C CYS A 7 -19.06 -19.23 0.97
N SER A 8 -18.18 -20.11 0.51
CA SER A 8 -17.80 -21.34 1.22
C SER A 8 -16.92 -21.11 2.45
N LEU A 9 -16.47 -19.87 2.70
CA LEU A 9 -15.61 -19.51 3.83
C LEU A 9 -16.33 -18.58 4.82
N CYS A 10 -16.72 -17.37 4.41
CA CYS A 10 -17.40 -16.44 5.31
C CYS A 10 -18.89 -16.76 5.54
N CYS A 11 -19.46 -17.72 4.79
CA CYS A 11 -20.87 -18.12 4.86
C CYS A 11 -21.88 -17.02 4.49
N GLU A 12 -21.44 -15.88 3.95
CA GLU A 12 -22.32 -14.80 3.49
C GLU A 12 -22.87 -15.07 2.07
N SER A 13 -24.04 -14.49 1.77
CA SER A 13 -24.73 -14.67 0.48
C SER A 13 -24.39 -13.56 -0.51
N TYR A 14 -24.00 -13.93 -1.72
CA TYR A 14 -23.65 -13.01 -2.81
C TYR A 14 -24.40 -13.38 -4.09
N PRO A 15 -24.60 -12.46 -5.03
CA PRO A 15 -24.97 -12.80 -6.40
C PRO A 15 -24.02 -13.86 -6.95
N THR A 16 -24.53 -14.88 -7.64
CA THR A 16 -23.69 -15.98 -8.15
C THR A 16 -22.58 -15.48 -9.07
N ASP A 17 -22.84 -14.40 -9.82
CA ASP A 17 -21.87 -13.77 -10.72
C ASP A 17 -20.73 -13.04 -9.98
N ASP A 18 -20.91 -12.76 -8.68
CA ASP A 18 -19.91 -12.12 -7.80
C ASP A 18 -19.07 -13.14 -7.02
N LEU A 19 -19.33 -14.45 -7.20
CA LEU A 19 -18.56 -15.53 -6.59
C LEU A 19 -17.54 -16.09 -7.56
N ILE A 20 -16.38 -16.44 -7.03
CA ILE A 20 -15.23 -16.98 -7.76
C ILE A 20 -15.09 -18.45 -7.40
N GLU A 21 -14.98 -19.32 -8.41
CA GLU A 21 -14.66 -20.74 -8.20
C GLU A 21 -13.16 -20.90 -7.96
N TYR A 22 -12.80 -21.49 -6.82
CA TYR A 22 -11.42 -21.80 -6.44
C TYR A 22 -11.37 -23.14 -5.72
N GLU A 23 -10.55 -24.06 -6.25
CA GLU A 23 -10.40 -25.44 -5.75
C GLU A 23 -11.74 -26.17 -5.49
N GLY A 24 -12.73 -25.97 -6.38
CA GLY A 24 -14.06 -26.58 -6.25
C GLY A 24 -14.96 -25.96 -5.17
N ARG A 25 -14.60 -24.77 -4.66
CA ARG A 25 -15.41 -23.96 -3.73
C ARG A 25 -15.80 -22.65 -4.38
N LEU A 26 -16.97 -22.13 -4.02
CA LEU A 26 -17.40 -20.78 -4.42
C LEU A 26 -17.03 -19.79 -3.31
N LEU A 27 -16.21 -18.80 -3.62
CA LEU A 27 -15.70 -17.81 -2.68
C LEU A 27 -16.16 -16.41 -3.08
N CYS A 28 -16.48 -15.55 -2.11
CA CYS A 28 -16.59 -14.13 -2.42
C CYS A 28 -15.19 -13.56 -2.68
N ARG A 29 -15.09 -12.39 -3.31
CA ARG A 29 -13.80 -11.78 -3.65
C ARG A 29 -12.86 -11.74 -2.44
N ALA A 30 -13.30 -11.19 -1.30
CA ALA A 30 -12.49 -11.11 -0.09
C ALA A 30 -11.95 -12.48 0.40
N CYS A 31 -12.78 -13.53 0.41
CA CYS A 31 -12.35 -14.85 0.84
C CYS A 31 -11.51 -15.59 -0.21
N TYR A 32 -11.76 -15.34 -1.50
CA TYR A 32 -10.90 -15.82 -2.59
C TYR A 32 -9.50 -15.24 -2.42
N ASP A 33 -9.45 -13.92 -2.24
CA ASP A 33 -8.21 -13.19 -2.05
C ASP A 33 -7.49 -13.69 -0.80
N GLU A 34 -8.16 -13.87 0.34
CA GLU A 34 -7.53 -14.40 1.55
C GLU A 34 -6.93 -15.81 1.36
N GLN A 35 -7.54 -16.67 0.53
CA GLN A 35 -6.99 -17.99 0.22
C GLN A 35 -5.82 -17.94 -0.77
N THR A 36 -5.88 -17.09 -1.79
CA THR A 36 -4.82 -16.98 -2.80
C THR A 36 -3.67 -16.06 -2.38
N SER A 37 -3.93 -15.13 -1.46
CA SER A 37 -2.92 -14.26 -0.86
C SER A 37 -2.01 -15.00 0.10
N ALA A 38 -2.39 -16.19 0.57
CA ALA A 38 -1.55 -17.00 1.44
C ALA A 38 -0.34 -17.60 0.70
N ASP A 39 -0.39 -17.69 -0.63
CA ASP A 39 0.67 -18.25 -1.48
C ASP A 39 1.52 -17.18 -2.17
N HIS A 40 1.19 -15.89 -2.05
CA HIS A 40 1.87 -14.80 -2.74
C HIS A 40 2.27 -13.67 -1.79
N THR A 41 3.56 -13.34 -1.80
CA THR A 41 4.14 -12.23 -1.06
C THR A 41 3.69 -10.87 -1.60
N ILE A 42 3.46 -10.77 -2.91
CA ILE A 42 2.91 -9.57 -3.55
C ILE A 42 1.40 -9.73 -3.75
N HIS A 43 0.64 -9.05 -2.90
CA HIS A 43 -0.81 -9.10 -2.92
C HIS A 43 -1.44 -8.39 -4.13
N GLU A 44 -2.74 -8.61 -4.34
CA GLU A 44 -3.52 -7.91 -5.35
C GLU A 44 -3.72 -6.41 -5.02
N TYR A 45 -4.01 -5.58 -6.03
CA TYR A 45 -4.02 -4.12 -5.90
C TYR A 45 -4.98 -3.56 -4.83
N TYR A 46 -6.09 -4.27 -4.55
CA TYR A 46 -7.09 -3.87 -3.55
C TYR A 46 -6.77 -4.40 -2.15
N TYR A 47 -5.71 -5.17 -1.99
CA TYR A 47 -5.32 -5.69 -0.69
C TYR A 47 -5.00 -4.54 0.26
N LYS A 48 -5.69 -4.54 1.40
CA LYS A 48 -5.58 -3.51 2.41
C LYS A 48 -5.85 -4.11 3.79
N PRO A 49 -4.80 -4.47 4.55
CA PRO A 49 -4.96 -5.01 5.88
C PRO A 49 -5.46 -3.93 6.85
N SER A 50 -5.87 -4.37 8.05
CA SER A 50 -6.19 -3.43 9.12
C SER A 50 -4.94 -2.62 9.50
N PRO A 51 -5.00 -1.29 9.59
CA PRO A 51 -3.81 -0.49 9.83
C PRO A 51 -3.26 -0.66 11.26
N ILE A 52 -1.97 -0.94 11.36
CA ILE A 52 -1.20 -0.92 12.61
C ILE A 52 -0.53 0.46 12.73
N PHE A 53 -0.69 1.15 13.85
CA PHE A 53 -0.15 2.50 14.01
C PHE A 53 1.17 2.47 14.81
N PHE A 54 2.23 3.01 14.21
CA PHE A 54 3.57 3.02 14.83
C PHE A 54 4.04 4.41 15.26
N GLY A 55 4.60 4.47 16.47
CA GLY A 55 5.06 5.69 17.12
C GLY A 55 3.95 6.47 17.84
N GLU A 56 4.34 7.49 18.60
CA GLU A 56 3.42 8.31 19.39
C GLU A 56 3.22 9.69 18.76
N GLY A 57 1.98 10.03 18.41
CA GLY A 57 1.67 11.36 17.89
C GLY A 57 0.24 11.50 17.36
N LEU A 58 -0.05 12.69 16.86
CA LEU A 58 -1.34 13.01 16.22
C LEU A 58 -1.30 12.83 14.70
N ARG A 59 -0.10 12.82 14.11
CA ARG A 59 0.10 12.74 12.66
C ARG A 59 0.90 11.51 12.29
N TYR A 60 0.28 10.70 11.45
CA TYR A 60 0.81 9.48 10.89
C TYR A 60 0.86 9.60 9.37
N PHE A 61 1.84 8.93 8.80
CA PHE A 61 2.13 8.86 7.39
C PHE A 61 2.10 7.39 6.98
N GLY A 62 1.34 7.06 5.94
CA GLY A 62 1.51 5.81 5.20
C GLY A 62 2.28 6.13 3.93
N VAL A 63 3.36 5.40 3.66
CA VAL A 63 4.17 5.59 2.46
C VAL A 63 3.91 4.43 1.52
N GLU A 64 3.67 4.73 0.25
CA GLU A 64 3.68 3.74 -0.82
C GLU A 64 4.85 4.08 -1.76
N LEU A 65 5.79 3.14 -1.89
CA LEU A 65 6.97 3.26 -2.74
C LEU A 65 6.85 2.26 -3.88
N GLU A 66 6.72 2.79 -5.10
CA GLU A 66 6.69 1.97 -6.30
C GLU A 66 8.11 1.65 -6.79
N VAL A 67 8.30 0.38 -7.18
CA VAL A 67 9.55 -0.15 -7.72
C VAL A 67 9.28 -0.96 -8.99
N ASP A 68 10.16 -0.85 -9.98
CA ASP A 68 10.00 -1.41 -11.34
C ASP A 68 11.35 -1.95 -11.87
N ALA A 69 11.37 -2.42 -13.12
CA ALA A 69 12.50 -2.93 -13.89
C ALA A 69 13.04 -4.32 -13.51
N SER A 70 12.52 -4.95 -12.46
CA SER A 70 12.92 -6.31 -12.03
C SER A 70 11.73 -7.24 -11.74
N GLY A 71 10.54 -6.86 -12.19
CA GLY A 71 9.34 -7.67 -12.22
C GLY A 71 8.62 -7.85 -10.89
N LYS A 72 7.39 -8.38 -11.02
CA LYS A 72 6.58 -8.86 -9.89
C LYS A 72 7.14 -10.21 -9.42
N ASN A 73 8.14 -10.17 -8.54
CA ASN A 73 8.84 -11.36 -8.05
C ASN A 73 8.61 -11.53 -6.53
N ASP A 74 7.89 -12.59 -6.15
CA ASP A 74 7.55 -12.88 -4.75
C ASP A 74 8.78 -13.17 -3.87
N ASP A 75 9.82 -13.84 -4.40
CA ASP A 75 11.05 -14.14 -3.67
C ASP A 75 11.84 -12.84 -3.38
N ASN A 76 11.81 -11.89 -4.30
CA ASN A 76 12.42 -10.57 -4.10
C ASN A 76 11.62 -9.76 -3.08
N ALA A 77 10.30 -9.75 -3.18
CA ALA A 77 9.44 -9.06 -2.21
C ALA A 77 9.58 -9.66 -0.81
N GLU A 78 9.78 -10.98 -0.68
CA GLU A 78 9.98 -11.66 0.59
C GLU A 78 11.26 -11.16 1.28
N GLN A 79 12.35 -10.99 0.53
CA GLN A 79 13.59 -10.42 1.07
C GLN A 79 13.40 -9.00 1.61
N ILE A 80 12.61 -8.17 0.91
CA ILE A 80 12.30 -6.82 1.37
C ILE A 80 11.43 -6.84 2.63
N ILE A 81 10.44 -7.74 2.69
CA ILE A 81 9.58 -7.93 3.85
C ILE A 81 10.40 -8.44 5.04
N ASP A 82 11.32 -9.38 4.86
CA ASP A 82 12.17 -9.91 5.93
C ASP A 82 13.02 -8.81 6.57
N ILE A 83 13.54 -7.87 5.78
CA ILE A 83 14.29 -6.71 6.29
C ILE A 83 13.37 -5.76 7.06
N ALA A 84 12.27 -5.35 6.43
CA ALA A 84 11.39 -4.33 6.97
C ALA A 84 10.59 -4.82 8.19
N ASN A 85 10.18 -6.09 8.18
CA ASN A 85 9.31 -6.69 9.17
C ASN A 85 10.04 -7.58 10.19
N ALA A 86 11.37 -7.48 10.27
CA ALA A 86 12.20 -8.28 11.18
C ALA A 86 11.77 -8.21 12.66
N CYS A 87 11.22 -7.07 13.09
CA CYS A 87 10.78 -6.85 14.48
C CYS A 87 9.25 -6.76 14.61
N ASP A 88 8.58 -6.12 13.66
CA ASP A 88 7.14 -5.87 13.67
C ASP A 88 6.63 -5.81 12.23
N GLU A 89 5.33 -6.04 12.00
CA GLU A 89 4.71 -5.96 10.68
C GLU A 89 4.58 -4.48 10.23
N HIS A 90 5.61 -3.97 9.58
CA HIS A 90 5.72 -2.57 9.16
C HIS A 90 5.20 -2.32 7.75
N ILE A 91 5.41 -3.28 6.84
CA ILE A 91 5.07 -3.15 5.42
C ILE A 91 4.35 -4.37 4.89
N TYR A 92 3.68 -4.20 3.75
CA TYR A 92 3.21 -5.28 2.89
C TYR A 92 3.41 -4.87 1.42
N CYS A 93 3.51 -5.85 0.52
CA CYS A 93 3.70 -5.59 -0.91
C CYS A 93 2.40 -5.86 -1.67
N LYS A 94 2.08 -5.03 -2.66
CA LYS A 94 0.92 -5.23 -3.53
C LYS A 94 1.24 -4.86 -4.97
N HIS A 95 0.42 -5.36 -5.88
CA HIS A 95 0.46 -5.01 -7.29
C HIS A 95 -0.08 -3.58 -7.50
N ASP A 96 0.60 -2.79 -8.33
CA ASP A 96 0.06 -1.57 -8.89
C ASP A 96 -0.09 -1.73 -10.41
N GLY A 97 -1.28 -1.44 -10.92
CA GLY A 97 -1.57 -1.47 -12.35
C GLY A 97 -0.98 -0.31 -13.14
N SER A 98 -0.37 0.67 -12.48
CA SER A 98 0.40 1.77 -13.09
C SER A 98 1.81 1.33 -13.55
N LEU A 99 2.33 0.24 -13.00
CA LEU A 99 3.70 -0.24 -13.22
C LEU A 99 3.79 -1.20 -14.40
N ASP A 100 4.93 -1.19 -15.09
CA ASP A 100 5.17 -2.07 -16.23
C ASP A 100 5.71 -3.43 -15.78
N ASP A 101 6.70 -3.45 -14.87
CA ASP A 101 7.40 -4.65 -14.44
C ASP A 101 7.88 -4.52 -12.98
N GLY A 102 6.93 -4.40 -12.05
CA GLY A 102 7.20 -4.00 -10.67
C GLY A 102 6.13 -4.32 -9.64
N PHE A 103 6.29 -3.75 -8.44
CA PHE A 103 5.30 -3.80 -7.36
C PHE A 103 5.40 -2.56 -6.45
N GLU A 104 4.41 -2.38 -5.58
CA GLU A 104 4.35 -1.28 -4.62
C GLU A 104 4.59 -1.80 -3.20
N ILE A 105 5.51 -1.17 -2.49
CA ILE A 105 5.79 -1.40 -1.06
C ILE A 105 4.95 -0.41 -0.26
N VAL A 106 4.06 -0.92 0.58
CA VAL A 106 3.13 -0.09 1.35
C VAL A 106 3.43 -0.22 2.84
N THR A 107 3.66 0.91 3.50
CA THR A 107 3.84 0.94 4.95
C THR A 107 2.50 1.02 5.66
N HIS A 108 2.43 0.38 6.82
CA HIS A 108 1.47 0.75 7.84
C HIS A 108 1.68 2.21 8.30
N PRO A 109 0.66 2.90 8.84
CA PRO A 109 0.79 4.29 9.27
C PRO A 109 1.80 4.48 10.40
N MET A 110 2.77 5.38 10.22
CA MET A 110 3.79 5.67 11.23
C MET A 110 3.98 7.17 11.43
N THR A 111 4.39 7.59 12.63
CA THR A 111 4.87 8.97 12.79
C THR A 111 6.15 9.19 11.97
N LEU A 112 6.42 10.44 11.57
CA LEU A 112 7.65 10.76 10.83
C LEU A 112 8.92 10.34 11.61
N ALA A 113 8.93 10.55 12.93
CA ALA A 113 10.03 10.15 13.78
C ALA A 113 10.27 8.63 13.73
N TYR A 114 9.19 7.85 13.73
CA TYR A 114 9.27 6.40 13.63
C TYR A 114 9.80 5.95 12.26
N HIS A 115 9.33 6.53 11.15
CA HIS A 115 9.91 6.26 9.83
C HIS A 115 11.42 6.53 9.77
N GLN A 116 11.89 7.60 10.44
CA GLN A 116 13.30 7.99 10.39
C GLN A 116 14.21 7.18 11.31
N GLN A 117 13.67 6.59 12.38
CA GLN A 117 14.47 5.98 13.45
C GLN A 117 14.31 4.46 13.54
N ASN A 118 13.18 3.92 13.08
CA ASN A 118 12.80 2.53 13.33
C ASN A 118 12.62 1.73 12.03
N LEU A 119 12.04 2.33 10.98
CA LEU A 119 11.92 1.64 9.70
C LEU A 119 13.26 1.70 8.96
N PRO A 120 13.90 0.55 8.62
CA PRO A 120 15.24 0.52 8.07
C PRO A 120 15.24 0.85 6.56
N TRP A 121 14.78 2.05 6.20
CA TRP A 121 14.69 2.51 4.81
C TRP A 121 15.99 2.37 4.05
N SER A 122 17.15 2.64 4.67
CA SER A 122 18.44 2.51 4.01
C SER A 122 18.74 1.08 3.59
N ASP A 123 18.39 0.09 4.42
CA ASP A 123 18.62 -1.32 4.12
C ASP A 123 17.61 -1.82 3.07
N ILE A 124 16.34 -1.41 3.19
CA ILE A 124 15.29 -1.70 2.20
C ILE A 124 15.70 -1.17 0.81
N LEU A 125 16.11 0.10 0.72
CA LEU A 125 16.49 0.73 -0.55
C LEU A 125 17.79 0.14 -1.11
N TYR A 126 18.71 -0.26 -0.24
CA TYR A 126 19.93 -0.95 -0.66
C TYR A 126 19.62 -2.31 -1.28
N GLU A 127 18.79 -3.12 -0.62
CA GLU A 127 18.41 -4.45 -1.11
C GLU A 127 17.65 -4.36 -2.44
N LEU A 128 16.69 -3.44 -2.56
CA LEU A 128 15.99 -3.19 -3.81
C LEU A 128 16.95 -2.89 -4.96
N HIS A 129 17.97 -2.07 -4.70
CA HIS A 129 18.98 -1.74 -5.69
C HIS A 129 19.82 -2.95 -6.10
N GLU A 130 20.26 -3.77 -5.14
CA GLU A 130 21.02 -5.00 -5.41
C GLU A 130 20.19 -6.03 -6.19
N LEU A 131 18.88 -6.09 -5.92
CA LEU A 131 17.91 -6.92 -6.66
C LEU A 131 17.57 -6.37 -8.05
N GLY A 132 18.09 -5.18 -8.41
CA GLY A 132 17.94 -4.58 -9.74
C GLY A 132 16.70 -3.69 -9.91
N TYR A 133 15.95 -3.42 -8.84
CA TYR A 133 14.80 -2.54 -8.92
C TYR A 133 15.20 -1.07 -9.07
N LEU A 134 14.40 -0.36 -9.84
CA LEU A 134 14.46 1.09 -10.01
C LEU A 134 13.16 1.71 -9.47
N SER A 135 13.21 3.00 -9.11
CA SER A 135 12.01 3.75 -8.72
C SER A 135 11.90 5.02 -9.57
N HIS A 136 12.24 6.20 -9.04
CA HIS A 136 12.24 7.47 -9.78
C HIS A 136 13.03 7.47 -11.12
N GLN A 137 13.88 6.47 -11.37
CA GLN A 137 14.65 6.28 -12.61
C GLN A 137 13.91 5.47 -13.68
N ALA A 138 12.84 4.73 -13.33
CA ALA A 138 12.06 3.90 -14.24
C ALA A 138 11.02 4.68 -15.07
N ASN A 139 10.76 5.95 -14.73
CA ASN A 139 9.72 6.85 -15.30
C ASN A 139 8.27 6.40 -15.08
N THR A 140 8.03 5.18 -14.60
CA THR A 140 6.70 4.63 -14.27
C THR A 140 6.36 4.77 -12.79
N CYS A 141 7.36 4.90 -11.91
CA CYS A 141 7.17 4.86 -10.47
C CYS A 141 6.79 6.21 -9.84
N GLY A 142 5.84 6.16 -8.91
CA GLY A 142 5.46 7.20 -7.97
C GLY A 142 5.98 6.99 -6.54
N LEU A 143 5.83 8.05 -5.73
CA LEU A 143 5.98 8.01 -4.28
C LEU A 143 4.71 8.63 -3.68
N HIS A 144 3.94 7.82 -2.97
CA HIS A 144 2.68 8.25 -2.36
C HIS A 144 2.83 8.39 -0.85
N ILE A 145 2.27 9.47 -0.31
CA ILE A 145 2.26 9.74 1.13
C ILE A 145 0.83 10.03 1.58
N HIS A 146 0.28 9.11 2.36
CA HIS A 146 -1.03 9.22 2.98
C HIS A 146 -0.89 9.88 4.36
N VAL A 147 -1.71 10.89 4.65
CA VAL A 147 -1.75 11.55 5.96
C VAL A 147 -3.09 11.30 6.63
N ASN A 148 -3.09 10.90 7.90
CA ASN A 148 -4.34 10.68 8.63
C ASN A 148 -5.15 11.98 8.75
N ARG A 149 -6.44 11.91 8.41
CA ARG A 149 -7.33 13.06 8.28
C ARG A 149 -7.54 13.81 9.60
N ASP A 150 -7.60 13.10 10.71
CA ASP A 150 -7.81 13.69 12.04
C ASP A 150 -6.64 14.57 12.49
N SER A 151 -5.46 14.42 11.88
CA SER A 151 -4.33 15.33 12.10
C SER A 151 -4.49 16.72 11.46
N LEU A 152 -5.56 16.92 10.69
CA LEU A 152 -5.85 18.15 9.94
C LEU A 152 -6.93 19.01 10.62
N GLY A 153 -7.55 18.54 11.69
CA GLY A 153 -8.52 19.30 12.48
C GLY A 153 -9.47 18.39 13.25
N GLU A 154 -10.03 18.92 14.34
CA GLU A 154 -10.97 18.20 15.21
C GLU A 154 -12.39 18.07 14.63
N THR A 155 -12.75 18.94 13.68
CA THR A 155 -14.07 18.95 13.04
C THR A 155 -13.93 18.83 11.53
N SER A 156 -14.94 18.29 10.86
CA SER A 156 -14.95 18.20 9.39
C SER A 156 -14.66 19.56 8.74
N TYR A 157 -15.26 20.64 9.26
CA TYR A 157 -15.03 21.99 8.74
C TYR A 157 -13.56 22.43 8.89
N ALA A 158 -12.93 22.15 10.04
CA ALA A 158 -11.52 22.47 10.26
C ALA A 158 -10.61 21.64 9.34
N GLN A 159 -10.91 20.34 9.17
CA GLN A 159 -10.20 19.45 8.26
C GLN A 159 -10.29 19.93 6.82
N ASP A 160 -11.49 20.21 6.32
CA ASP A 160 -11.72 20.68 4.95
C ASP A 160 -11.04 22.04 4.70
N SER A 161 -11.09 22.94 5.68
CA SER A 161 -10.37 24.22 5.61
C SER A 161 -8.85 24.02 5.55
N CYS A 162 -8.31 23.06 6.30
CA CYS A 162 -6.89 22.74 6.27
C CYS A 162 -6.47 22.11 4.95
N ILE A 163 -7.23 21.14 4.44
CA ILE A 163 -7.01 20.49 3.14
C ILE A 163 -7.04 21.53 2.03
N ALA A 164 -8.04 22.43 2.02
CA ALA A 164 -8.13 23.49 1.03
C ALA A 164 -6.90 24.42 1.03
N ARG A 165 -6.34 24.73 2.21
CA ARG A 165 -5.09 25.52 2.31
C ARG A 165 -3.88 24.76 1.75
N ILE A 166 -3.78 23.45 2.02
CA ILE A 166 -2.72 22.59 1.47
C ILE A 166 -2.82 22.57 -0.05
N LEU A 167 -4.00 22.27 -0.60
CA LEU A 167 -4.22 22.24 -2.06
C LEU A 167 -3.90 23.58 -2.71
N TYR A 168 -4.37 24.68 -2.12
CA TYR A 168 -4.06 26.03 -2.60
C TYR A 168 -2.56 26.32 -2.57
N PHE A 169 -1.85 25.90 -1.51
CA PHE A 169 -0.40 26.05 -1.43
C PHE A 169 0.31 25.29 -2.55
N PHE A 170 -0.03 24.02 -2.79
CA PHE A 170 0.54 23.22 -3.87
C PHE A 170 0.27 23.85 -5.25
N GLU A 171 -0.98 24.27 -5.50
CA GLU A 171 -1.36 24.89 -6.77
C GLU A 171 -0.61 26.22 -7.01
N LYS A 172 -0.46 27.05 -5.98
CA LYS A 172 0.24 28.34 -6.09
C LYS A 172 1.75 28.21 -6.22
N HIS A 173 2.33 27.13 -5.68
CA HIS A 173 3.77 26.90 -5.67
C HIS A 173 4.20 25.77 -6.61
N TRP A 174 3.34 25.37 -7.55
CA TRP A 174 3.57 24.24 -8.44
C TRP A 174 4.89 24.33 -9.20
N ASP A 175 5.19 25.50 -9.79
CA ASP A 175 6.42 25.74 -10.55
C ASP A 175 7.70 25.68 -9.69
N GLU A 176 7.59 25.91 -8.39
CA GLU A 176 8.71 25.78 -7.46
C GLU A 176 8.87 24.32 -7.02
N LEU A 177 7.76 23.63 -6.75
CA LEU A 177 7.76 22.23 -6.31
C LEU A 177 8.24 21.28 -7.42
N LEU A 178 7.82 21.49 -8.68
CA LEU A 178 8.24 20.68 -9.82
C LEU A 178 9.74 20.79 -10.17
N LYS A 179 10.42 21.87 -9.78
CA LYS A 179 11.85 22.03 -10.09
C LYS A 179 12.75 21.12 -9.25
N PHE A 180 12.21 20.49 -8.20
CA PHE A 180 12.93 19.59 -7.31
C PHE A 180 12.69 18.10 -7.59
N SER A 181 11.77 17.76 -8.52
CA SER A 181 11.51 16.37 -8.94
C SER A 181 12.35 15.98 -10.14
#